data_AF-A0A9E3BSZ6-F1
#
_entry.id   AF-A0A9E3BSZ6-F1
#
_cell.length_a   1.000
_cell.length_b   1.000
_cell.length_c   1.000
_cell.angle_alpha   90.00
_cell.angle_beta   90.00
_cell.angle_gamma   90.00
#
_symmetry.space_group_name_H-M   'P 1'
#
loop_
_entity.id
_entity.type
_entity.pdbx_description
1 polymer ?
#
loop_
_entity_poly.entity_id
_entity_poly.type
_entity_poly.pdbx_seq_one_letter_code
_entity_poly.pdbx_strand_id
1 'polypeptide(L)'
;MLATPDFDGCNAVSGENATILVVDDDAEVREVVAEYLMDSGHRVLQAAGGVEALRVLDRAPDIDLVITDVRMPDISGIDLAERITREIPSPRIILISGYFVPQQVNRRVLRKPFRMQELEEAIRAELASR
;
A
#
# COMPACT_ATOMS: atom_id res chain seq x y z
N MET A 1 0.87 -35.12 -17.71
CA MET A 1 -0.54 -34.68 -17.75
C MET A 1 -0.90 -34.38 -16.29
N LEU A 2 -0.76 -33.16 -15.78
CA LEU A 2 -1.52 -31.96 -16.13
C LEU A 2 -0.62 -30.71 -16.05
N ALA A 3 -0.98 -29.70 -16.82
CA ALA A 3 -0.20 -28.54 -17.18
C ALA A 3 0.06 -27.58 -16.01
N THR A 4 1.27 -27.03 -15.95
CA THR A 4 1.54 -25.68 -15.44
C THR A 4 0.85 -24.69 -16.37
N PRO A 5 0.08 -23.70 -15.89
CA PRO A 5 -0.20 -22.53 -16.69
C PRO A 5 1.00 -21.58 -16.58
N ASP A 6 1.45 -21.18 -17.76
CA ASP A 6 2.49 -20.24 -18.11
C ASP A 6 2.40 -18.93 -17.31
N PHE A 7 3.47 -18.59 -16.58
CA PHE A 7 3.73 -17.19 -16.18
C PHE A 7 4.36 -16.47 -17.39
N ASP A 8 3.56 -16.27 -18.44
CA ASP A 8 3.89 -15.34 -19.52
C ASP A 8 3.47 -13.93 -19.09
N GLY A 9 4.44 -13.05 -18.90
CA GLY A 9 4.19 -11.70 -18.44
C GLY A 9 5.44 -10.88 -18.17
N CYS A 10 6.39 -10.89 -19.10
CA CYS A 10 7.41 -9.85 -19.16
C CYS A 10 6.70 -8.51 -19.43
N ASN A 11 6.45 -7.73 -18.38
CA ASN A 11 6.32 -6.29 -18.51
C ASN A 11 7.13 -5.67 -17.38
N ALA A 12 8.41 -5.40 -17.66
CA ALA A 12 9.17 -4.42 -16.92
C ALA A 12 8.40 -3.10 -17.04
N VAL A 13 7.47 -2.86 -16.13
CA VAL A 13 6.88 -1.55 -15.95
C VAL A 13 8.05 -0.66 -15.59
N SER A 14 8.40 0.22 -16.53
CA SER A 14 9.26 1.36 -16.27
C SER A 14 8.47 2.29 -15.34
N GLY A 15 8.41 1.89 -14.07
CA GLY A 15 7.79 2.57 -12.95
C GLY A 15 8.79 2.40 -11.82
N GLU A 16 9.53 3.45 -11.57
CA GLU A 16 10.66 3.56 -10.66
C GLU A 16 10.53 2.67 -9.41
N ASN A 17 11.61 1.97 -9.02
CA ASN A 17 11.68 1.17 -7.80
C ASN A 17 11.32 2.01 -6.57
N ALA A 18 10.04 2.14 -6.26
CA ALA A 18 9.54 2.88 -5.11
C ALA A 18 9.63 2.03 -3.84
N THR A 19 9.85 2.69 -2.71
CA THR A 19 9.71 2.04 -1.39
C THR A 19 8.27 2.19 -0.91
N ILE A 20 7.57 1.07 -0.75
CA ILE A 20 6.15 1.02 -0.37
C ILE A 20 6.01 0.39 1.01
N LEU A 21 5.28 1.04 1.92
CA LEU A 21 4.92 0.47 3.22
C LEU A 21 3.49 -0.06 3.19
N VAL A 22 3.31 -1.36 3.39
CA VAL A 22 2.00 -2.02 3.47
C VAL A 22 1.62 -2.21 4.95
N VAL A 23 0.46 -1.69 5.32
CA VAL A 23 -0.08 -1.71 6.68
C VAL A 23 -1.45 -2.39 6.66
N ASP A 24 -1.51 -3.61 7.20
CA ASP A 24 -2.76 -4.36 7.33
C ASP A 24 -2.65 -5.23 8.60
N ASP A 25 -3.71 -5.26 9.40
CA ASP A 25 -3.77 -6.07 10.63
C ASP A 25 -3.93 -7.57 10.31
N ASP A 26 -4.44 -7.88 9.13
CA ASP A 26 -4.51 -9.23 8.62
C ASP A 26 -3.17 -9.64 7.98
N ALA A 27 -2.48 -10.58 8.62
CA ALA A 27 -1.18 -11.04 8.17
C ALA A 27 -1.22 -11.70 6.79
N GLU A 28 -2.29 -12.43 6.46
CA GLU A 28 -2.42 -13.13 5.18
C GLU A 28 -2.58 -12.13 4.04
N VAL A 29 -3.45 -11.13 4.23
CA VAL A 29 -3.64 -10.06 3.23
C VAL A 29 -2.37 -9.23 3.07
N ARG A 30 -1.72 -8.87 4.18
CA ARG A 30 -0.46 -8.10 4.15
C ARG A 30 0.63 -8.82 3.37
N GLU A 31 0.80 -10.12 3.61
CA GLU A 31 1.83 -10.94 2.96
C GLU A 31 1.57 -11.05 1.47
N VAL A 32 0.34 -11.39 1.07
CA VAL A 32 -0.05 -11.52 -0.35
C VAL A 32 0.16 -10.20 -1.11
N VAL A 33 -0.23 -9.06 -0.52
CA VAL A 33 -0.02 -7.74 -1.11
C VAL A 33 1.47 -7.42 -1.19
N ALA A 34 2.24 -7.73 -0.15
CA ALA A 34 3.66 -7.46 -0.13
C ALA A 34 4.42 -8.28 -1.17
N GLU A 35 4.14 -9.58 -1.28
CA GLU A 35 4.76 -10.45 -2.29
C GLU A 35 4.45 -9.97 -3.71
N TYR A 36 3.19 -9.62 -3.99
CA TYR A 36 2.79 -9.08 -5.28
C TYR A 36 3.60 -7.82 -5.66
N LEU A 37 3.72 -6.87 -4.72
CA LEU A 37 4.45 -5.62 -4.96
C LEU A 37 5.96 -5.81 -5.08
N MET A 38 6.53 -6.78 -4.35
CA MET A 38 7.93 -7.16 -4.50
C MET A 38 8.19 -7.79 -5.88
N ASP A 39 7.27 -8.63 -6.38
CA ASP A 39 7.35 -9.23 -7.72
C ASP A 39 7.26 -8.16 -8.83
N SER A 40 6.46 -7.11 -8.62
CA SER A 40 6.44 -5.92 -9.47
C SER A 40 7.74 -5.09 -9.45
N GLY A 41 8.72 -5.43 -8.60
CA GLY A 41 10.02 -4.75 -8.51
C GLY A 41 10.10 -3.64 -7.46
N HIS A 42 9.07 -3.45 -6.62
CA HIS A 42 9.09 -2.45 -5.56
C HIS A 42 9.80 -2.96 -4.30
N ARG A 43 10.35 -2.02 -3.52
CA ARG A 43 10.87 -2.36 -2.18
C ARG A 43 9.72 -2.26 -1.19
N VAL A 44 9.31 -3.39 -0.61
CA VAL A 44 8.15 -3.41 0.29
C VAL A 44 8.57 -3.54 1.74
N LEU A 45 8.06 -2.64 2.57
CA LEU A 45 8.10 -2.71 4.02
C LEU A 45 6.70 -3.10 4.52
N GLN A 46 6.64 -3.83 5.62
CA GLN A 46 5.39 -4.32 6.18
C GLN A 46 5.20 -3.79 7.60
N ALA A 47 3.96 -3.52 7.97
CA ALA A 47 3.56 -3.22 9.33
C ALA A 47 2.23 -3.90 9.67
N ALA A 48 2.13 -4.49 10.85
CA ALA A 48 0.90 -5.14 11.32
C ALA A 48 -0.16 -4.17 11.87
N GLY A 49 0.12 -2.86 11.88
CA GLY A 49 -0.81 -1.87 12.38
C GLY A 49 -0.21 -0.47 12.38
N GLY A 50 -1.04 0.55 12.64
CA GLY A 50 -0.62 1.94 12.54
C GLY A 50 0.54 2.35 13.47
N VAL A 51 0.63 1.76 14.66
CA VAL A 51 1.76 2.04 15.59
C VAL A 51 3.09 1.53 15.02
N GLU A 52 3.07 0.33 14.45
CA GLU A 52 4.25 -0.25 13.81
C GLU A 52 4.62 0.52 12.54
N ALA A 53 3.62 0.93 11.75
CA ALA A 53 3.81 1.75 10.57
C ALA A 53 4.54 3.05 10.89
N LEU A 54 4.15 3.76 11.96
CA LEU A 54 4.84 4.97 12.41
C LEU A 54 6.30 4.71 12.80
N ARG A 55 6.61 3.59 13.45
CA ARG A 55 7.99 3.21 13.78
C ARG A 55 8.82 2.89 12.54
N VAL A 56 8.20 2.26 11.53
CA VAL A 56 8.86 1.97 10.26
C VAL A 56 9.14 3.26 9.50
N LEU A 57 8.18 4.18 9.45
CA LEU A 57 8.32 5.50 8.84
C LEU A 57 9.41 6.35 9.48
N ASP A 58 9.54 6.32 10.80
CA ASP A 58 10.61 7.00 11.54
C ASP A 58 12.01 6.47 11.16
N ARG A 59 12.11 5.16 10.90
CA ARG A 59 13.38 4.49 10.55
C ARG A 59 13.69 4.50 9.05
N ALA A 60 12.69 4.67 8.20
CA ALA A 60 12.80 4.61 6.75
C ALA A 60 12.23 5.89 6.14
N PRO A 61 13.00 6.99 6.11
CA PRO A 61 12.54 8.27 5.56
C PRO A 61 12.37 8.26 4.04
N ASP A 62 12.83 7.21 3.35
CA ASP A 62 12.81 7.02 1.90
C ASP A 62 11.53 6.30 1.41
N ILE A 63 10.47 6.25 2.22
CA ILE A 63 9.19 5.66 1.80
C ILE A 63 8.48 6.62 0.83
N ASP A 64 8.23 6.18 -0.39
CA ASP A 64 7.48 6.94 -1.39
C ASP A 64 5.96 6.82 -1.19
N LEU A 65 5.50 5.64 -0.72
CA LEU A 65 4.09 5.31 -0.67
C LEU A 65 3.74 4.47 0.55
N VAL A 66 2.63 4.79 1.20
CA VAL A 66 2.03 4.02 2.30
C VAL A 66 0.67 3.52 1.86
N ILE A 67 0.46 2.21 1.98
CA ILE A 67 -0.81 1.54 1.71
C ILE A 67 -1.31 1.03 3.05
N THR A 68 -2.46 1.50 3.51
CA THR A 68 -2.99 1.13 4.84
C THR A 68 -4.46 0.77 4.80
N ASP A 69 -4.86 -0.27 5.54
CA ASP A 69 -6.29 -0.51 5.80
C ASP A 69 -6.86 0.60 6.69
N VAL A 70 -8.08 1.04 6.41
CA VAL A 70 -8.85 1.95 7.24
C VAL A 70 -9.24 1.29 8.56
N ARG A 71 -9.63 0.02 8.52
CA ARG A 71 -9.96 -0.77 9.71
C ARG A 71 -8.68 -1.35 10.28
N MET A 72 -8.27 -0.86 11.46
CA MET A 72 -7.19 -1.45 12.25
C MET A 72 -7.57 -1.33 13.74
N PRO A 73 -7.15 -2.27 14.60
CA PRO A 73 -7.54 -2.30 16.01
C PRO A 73 -6.88 -1.18 16.85
N ASP A 74 -5.66 -0.76 16.52
CA ASP A 74 -4.91 0.24 17.28
C ASP A 74 -5.19 1.68 16.85
N ILE A 75 -4.69 2.04 15.66
CA ILE A 75 -4.83 3.37 15.05
C ILE A 75 -5.53 3.14 13.72
N SER A 76 -6.59 3.88 13.40
CA SER A 76 -7.24 3.73 12.10
C SER A 76 -6.32 4.16 10.95
N GLY A 77 -6.50 3.60 9.75
CA GLY A 77 -5.73 4.04 8.58
C GLY A 77 -5.91 5.52 8.27
N ILE A 78 -7.06 6.11 8.63
CA ILE A 78 -7.35 7.53 8.46
C ILE A 78 -6.52 8.36 9.44
N ASP A 79 -6.51 7.98 10.72
CA ASP A 79 -5.71 8.64 11.77
C ASP A 79 -4.20 8.52 11.45
N LEU A 80 -3.76 7.33 11.02
CA LEU A 80 -2.39 7.10 10.56
C LEU A 80 -2.06 8.06 9.42
N ALA A 81 -2.93 8.15 8.41
CA ALA A 81 -2.71 9.00 7.26
C ALA A 81 -2.67 10.49 7.62
N GLU A 82 -3.57 10.97 8.49
CA GLU A 82 -3.51 12.33 9.03
C GLU A 82 -2.20 12.60 9.76
N ARG A 83 -1.75 11.64 10.55
CA ARG A 83 -0.53 11.76 11.33
C ARG A 83 0.71 11.81 10.44
N ILE A 84 0.77 10.94 9.43
CA ILE A 84 1.81 10.97 8.41
C ILE A 84 1.80 12.32 7.69
N THR A 85 0.65 12.80 7.20
CA THR A 85 0.60 14.10 6.50
C THR A 85 1.04 15.28 7.37
N ARG A 86 0.87 15.21 8.70
CA ARG A 86 1.33 16.27 9.62
C ARG A 86 2.81 16.16 9.97
N GLU A 87 3.32 14.94 10.16
CA GLU A 87 4.67 14.69 10.69
C GLU A 87 5.70 14.45 9.57
N ILE A 88 5.26 13.94 8.41
CA ILE A 88 6.12 13.49 7.30
C ILE A 88 5.48 13.91 5.96
N PRO A 89 5.97 14.99 5.32
CA PRO A 89 5.38 15.50 4.07
C PRO A 89 5.70 14.65 2.82
N SER A 90 6.58 13.66 2.92
CA SER A 90 7.12 12.94 1.76
C SER A 90 6.23 11.80 1.23
N PRO A 91 5.77 10.82 2.04
CA PRO A 91 5.10 9.65 1.49
C PRO A 91 3.66 9.97 1.07
N ARG A 92 3.29 9.49 -0.11
CA ARG A 92 1.88 9.43 -0.54
C ARG A 92 1.16 8.32 0.21
N ILE A 93 -0.16 8.40 0.28
CA ILE A 93 -0.96 7.48 1.10
C ILE A 93 -2.16 6.99 0.32
N ILE A 94 -2.26 5.67 0.16
CA ILE A 94 -3.43 4.96 -0.37
C ILE A 94 -4.12 4.28 0.79
N LEU A 95 -5.41 4.54 0.94
CA LEU A 95 -6.24 3.86 1.92
C LEU A 95 -6.92 2.67 1.26
N ILE A 96 -6.87 1.51 1.88
CA ILE A 96 -7.67 0.35 1.49
C ILE A 96 -8.85 0.25 2.47
N SER A 97 -10.07 0.07 1.99
CA SER A 97 -11.23 -0.09 2.88
C SER A 97 -12.27 -1.03 2.31
N GLY A 98 -12.71 -2.01 3.10
CA GLY A 98 -13.93 -2.79 2.81
C GLY A 98 -15.23 -2.10 3.23
N TYR A 99 -15.15 -0.96 3.90
CA TYR A 99 -16.29 -0.24 4.48
C TYR A 99 -16.38 1.19 3.96
N PHE A 100 -17.47 1.88 4.31
CA PHE A 100 -17.68 3.27 3.94
C PHE A 100 -16.57 4.16 4.52
N VAL A 101 -15.78 4.76 3.65
CA VAL A 101 -14.82 5.81 4.01
C VAL A 101 -15.55 7.15 3.88
N PRO A 102 -15.49 8.03 4.88
CA PRO A 102 -16.15 9.34 4.78
C PRO A 102 -15.62 10.10 3.55
N GLN A 103 -16.54 10.70 2.79
CA GLN A 103 -16.24 11.40 1.53
C GLN A 103 -15.26 12.57 1.69
N GLN A 104 -15.02 13.02 2.92
CA GLN A 104 -14.10 14.10 3.27
C GLN A 104 -12.62 13.67 3.30
N VAL A 105 -12.31 12.41 3.04
CA VAL A 105 -10.93 11.97 2.93
C VAL A 105 -10.38 12.37 1.56
N ASN A 106 -9.59 13.44 1.52
CA ASN A 106 -8.93 13.94 0.30
C ASN A 106 -7.70 13.07 -0.05
N ARG A 107 -7.89 11.75 -0.12
CA ARG A 107 -6.86 10.75 -0.44
C ARG A 107 -7.46 9.66 -1.31
N ARG A 108 -6.60 8.96 -2.06
CA ARG A 108 -7.06 7.83 -2.87
C ARG A 108 -7.45 6.66 -1.97
N VAL A 109 -8.66 6.14 -2.20
CA VAL A 109 -9.23 5.02 -1.46
C VAL A 109 -9.48 3.88 -2.45
N LEU A 110 -8.92 2.71 -2.17
CA LEU A 110 -9.18 1.46 -2.86
C LEU A 110 -10.19 0.63 -2.06
N ARG A 111 -11.25 0.15 -2.72
CA ARG A 111 -12.35 -0.53 -2.04
C ARG A 111 -12.18 -2.05 -2.07
N LYS A 112 -12.24 -2.73 -0.91
CA LYS A 112 -12.32 -4.21 -0.86
C LYS A 112 -13.73 -4.67 -1.32
N PRO A 113 -13.85 -5.76 -2.11
CA PRO A 113 -12.76 -6.53 -2.72
C PRO A 113 -12.15 -5.77 -3.92
N PHE A 114 -10.82 -5.72 -3.98
CA PHE A 114 -10.07 -5.12 -5.08
C PHE A 114 -9.24 -6.19 -5.79
N ARG A 115 -8.93 -5.98 -7.07
CA ARG A 115 -7.99 -6.83 -7.82
C ARG A 115 -6.57 -6.28 -7.69
N MET A 116 -5.57 -7.16 -7.86
CA MET A 116 -4.16 -6.76 -7.85
C MET A 116 -3.85 -5.71 -8.93
N GLN A 117 -4.50 -5.80 -10.10
CA GLN A 117 -4.39 -4.80 -11.16
C GLN A 117 -4.90 -3.41 -10.73
N GLU A 118 -5.97 -3.35 -9.93
CA GLU A 118 -6.50 -2.07 -9.43
C GLU A 118 -5.56 -1.44 -8.39
N LEU A 119 -4.92 -2.28 -7.57
CA LEU A 119 -3.89 -1.84 -6.64
C LEU A 119 -2.69 -1.25 -7.38
N GLU A 120 -2.20 -1.96 -8.39
CA GLU A 120 -1.06 -1.51 -9.20
C GLU A 120 -1.37 -0.22 -9.97
N GLU A 121 -2.58 -0.11 -10.53
CA GLU A 121 -3.02 1.11 -11.22
C GLU A 121 -3.11 2.29 -10.23
N ALA A 122 -3.62 2.07 -9.03
CA ALA A 122 -3.66 3.09 -7.98
C ALA A 122 -2.26 3.54 -7.57
N ILE A 123 -1.33 2.61 -7.36
CA ILE A 123 0.08 2.88 -7.04
C ILE A 123 0.71 3.70 -8.17
N ARG A 124 0.56 3.24 -9.41
CA ARG A 124 1.13 3.92 -10.58
C ARG A 124 0.57 5.33 -10.72
N ALA A 125 -0.73 5.53 -10.52
CA ALA A 125 -1.35 6.85 -10.62
C ALA A 125 -0.87 7.80 -9.51
N GLU A 126 -0.68 7.31 -8.28
CA GLU A 126 -0.13 8.11 -7.18
C GLU A 126 1.33 8.47 -7.41
N LEU A 127 2.16 7.51 -7.83
CA LEU A 127 3.58 7.72 -8.11
C LEU A 127 3.80 8.60 -9.36
N ALA A 128 2.95 8.49 -10.38
CA ALA A 128 3.02 9.30 -11.60
C ALA A 128 2.57 10.75 -11.40
N SER A 129 1.88 11.07 -10.29
CA SER A 129 1.50 12.44 -9.94
C SER A 129 2.68 13.26 -9.35
N ARG A 130 3.92 12.93 -9.76
CA ARG A 130 5.19 13.54 -9.34
C ARG A 130 5.35 14.97 -9.86
#